data_AF-A0A162A3H6-F1
#
_entry.id   AF-A0A162A3H6-F1
#
_cell.length_a   1.000
_cell.length_b   1.000
_cell.length_c   1.000
_cell.angle_alpha   90.00
_cell.angle_beta   90.00
_cell.angle_gamma   90.00
#
_symmetry.space_group_name_H-M   'P 1'
#
loop_
_entity.id
_entity.type
_entity.pdbx_description
1 polymer ?
#
loop_
_entity_poly.entity_id
_entity_poly.type
_entity_poly.pdbx_seq_one_letter_code
_entity_poly.pdbx_strand_id
1 'polypeptide(L)'
;MREPQMCNIMCRVILDKKIAKEIKRKIDDDYRVNMILDNLPLVVPVRRMDQESSFLYQHGYLVGLKGIYAGSKDEKYFINNHLAFTVKYHKDLQTDSARIVGFEVKPFSVKHEYEGTWNDKTRLTTCDPHAKRTVTNSESPQEVEDKKEIIFTYDVEFETVT
;
A
#
# COMPACT_ATOMS: atom_id res chain seq x y z
N MET A 1 18.16 6.95 -11.13
CA MET A 1 16.85 6.63 -11.77
C MET A 1 16.17 5.38 -11.19
N ARG A 2 16.88 4.30 -10.84
CA ARG A 2 16.35 3.19 -10.00
C ARG A 2 16.68 3.44 -8.52
N GLU A 3 16.17 4.54 -7.97
CA GLU A 3 16.44 4.92 -6.58
C GLU A 3 15.25 4.52 -5.71
N PRO A 4 15.45 3.68 -4.69
CA PRO A 4 14.39 3.34 -3.76
C PRO A 4 13.79 4.59 -3.14
N GLN A 5 12.47 4.59 -3.01
CA GLN A 5 11.74 5.66 -2.34
C GLN A 5 10.98 5.07 -1.17
N MET A 6 10.93 5.80 -0.05
CA MET A 6 10.24 5.34 1.15
C MET A 6 9.35 6.45 1.69
N CYS A 7 8.17 6.05 2.16
CA CYS A 7 7.13 6.85 2.80
C CYS A 7 6.80 8.14 2.03
N ASN A 8 6.63 8.03 0.71
CA ASN A 8 6.19 9.17 -0.09
C ASN A 8 4.73 9.49 0.21
N ILE A 9 4.45 10.70 0.67
CA ILE A 9 3.09 11.20 0.84
C ILE A 9 2.52 11.54 -0.54
N MET A 10 1.46 10.86 -0.94
CA MET A 10 0.76 11.12 -2.20
C MET A 10 -0.31 12.20 -2.00
N CYS A 11 -1.20 12.01 -1.03
CA CYS A 11 -2.23 12.99 -0.72
C CYS A 11 -2.78 12.79 0.69
N ARG A 12 -3.46 13.83 1.17
CA ARG A 12 -4.24 13.84 2.41
C ARG A 12 -5.69 14.16 2.07
N VAL A 13 -6.61 13.36 2.60
CA VAL A 13 -8.04 13.51 2.38
C VAL A 13 -8.76 13.47 3.72
N ILE A 14 -9.63 14.44 3.96
CA ILE A 14 -10.61 14.38 5.06
C ILE A 14 -11.90 13.84 4.46
N LEU A 15 -12.37 12.71 4.97
CA LEU A 15 -13.57 12.09 4.47
C LEU A 15 -14.81 12.89 4.83
N ASP A 16 -15.71 13.04 3.86
CA ASP A 16 -17.10 13.34 4.15
C ASP A 16 -17.93 12.05 4.21
N LYS A 17 -19.16 12.16 4.70
CA LYS A 17 -20.10 11.05 4.83
C LYS A 17 -20.37 10.31 3.52
N LYS A 18 -20.36 11.01 2.38
CA LYS A 18 -20.66 10.42 1.06
C LYS A 18 -19.47 9.57 0.60
N ILE A 19 -18.26 10.12 0.65
CA ILE A 19 -17.02 9.44 0.27
C ILE A 19 -16.79 8.24 1.18
N ALA A 20 -16.96 8.39 2.50
CA ALA A 20 -16.84 7.27 3.44
C ALA A 20 -17.79 6.13 3.08
N LYS A 21 -19.05 6.44 2.73
CA LYS A 21 -20.03 5.43 2.29
C LYS A 21 -19.64 4.76 0.97
N GLU A 22 -19.10 5.50 0.01
CA GLU A 22 -18.64 4.95 -1.27
C GLU A 22 -17.43 4.03 -1.10
N ILE A 23 -16.48 4.39 -0.24
CA ILE A 23 -15.33 3.52 0.10
C ILE A 23 -15.84 2.23 0.77
N LYS A 24 -16.75 2.33 1.75
CA LYS A 24 -17.33 1.15 2.41
C LYS A 24 -18.01 0.21 1.41
N ARG A 25 -18.81 0.76 0.48
CA ARG A 25 -19.43 -0.04 -0.59
C ARG A 25 -18.40 -0.74 -1.48
N LYS A 26 -17.32 -0.05 -1.86
CA LYS A 26 -16.22 -0.66 -2.63
C LYS A 26 -15.53 -1.79 -1.87
N ILE A 27 -15.42 -1.69 -0.55
CA ILE A 27 -14.88 -2.76 0.28
C ILE A 27 -15.86 -3.94 0.32
N ASP A 28 -17.17 -3.70 0.46
CA ASP A 28 -18.18 -4.77 0.42
C ASP A 28 -18.23 -5.51 -0.92
N ASP A 29 -17.99 -4.79 -2.02
CA ASP A 29 -17.97 -5.34 -3.38
C ASP A 29 -16.62 -5.99 -3.77
N ASP A 30 -15.69 -6.17 -2.81
CA ASP A 30 -14.32 -6.68 -3.02
C ASP A 30 -13.57 -5.93 -4.15
N TYR A 31 -13.79 -4.62 -4.26
CA TYR A 31 -13.26 -3.83 -5.36
C TYR A 31 -11.73 -3.82 -5.34
N ARG A 32 -11.14 -4.14 -6.49
CA ARG A 32 -9.69 -4.16 -6.69
C ARG A 32 -9.23 -2.96 -7.51
N VAL A 33 -8.15 -2.34 -7.04
CA VAL A 33 -7.44 -1.30 -7.78
C VAL A 33 -6.39 -1.97 -8.66
N ASN A 34 -6.50 -1.73 -9.97
CA ASN A 34 -5.58 -2.23 -10.97
C ASN A 34 -4.71 -1.09 -11.47
N MET A 35 -3.42 -1.37 -11.66
CA MET A 35 -2.45 -0.44 -12.23
C MET A 35 -1.59 -1.20 -13.24
N ILE A 36 -0.94 -0.48 -14.15
CA ILE A 36 -0.06 -1.04 -15.17
C ILE A 36 1.23 -0.23 -15.19
N LEU A 37 2.37 -0.92 -15.32
CA LEU A 37 3.70 -0.33 -15.52
C LEU A 37 4.39 -1.08 -16.66
N ASP A 38 4.80 -0.38 -17.71
CA ASP A 38 5.46 -0.96 -18.89
C ASP A 38 4.71 -2.19 -19.45
N ASN A 39 3.39 -2.04 -19.58
CA ASN A 39 2.48 -3.09 -20.05
C ASN A 39 2.39 -4.35 -19.15
N LEU A 40 2.94 -4.30 -17.94
CA LEU A 40 2.80 -5.34 -16.92
C LEU A 40 1.72 -4.96 -15.90
N PRO A 41 0.81 -5.89 -15.55
CA PRO A 41 -0.20 -5.62 -14.55
C PRO A 41 0.39 -5.58 -13.14
N LEU A 42 -0.19 -4.75 -12.29
CA LEU A 42 0.10 -4.75 -10.86
C LEU A 42 -0.46 -6.03 -10.23
N VAL A 43 0.39 -6.75 -9.49
CA VAL A 43 0.01 -7.99 -8.80
C VAL A 43 0.34 -7.95 -7.31
N VAL A 44 -0.46 -8.64 -6.51
CA VAL A 44 -0.21 -8.89 -5.09
C VAL A 44 0.32 -10.33 -4.95
N PRO A 45 1.56 -10.53 -4.47
CA PRO A 45 2.09 -11.86 -4.18
C PRO A 45 1.47 -12.41 -2.89
N VAL A 46 0.80 -13.56 -2.99
CA VAL A 46 0.19 -14.28 -1.86
C VAL A 46 0.96 -15.57 -1.63
N ARG A 47 1.58 -15.73 -0.46
CA ARG A 47 2.24 -16.98 -0.08
C ARG A 47 1.21 -18.09 0.07
N ARG A 48 1.45 -19.24 -0.55
CA ARG A 48 0.62 -20.42 -0.29
C ARG A 48 1.04 -21.08 1.02
N MET A 49 0.07 -21.60 1.76
CA MET A 49 0.33 -22.30 3.03
C MET A 49 0.88 -23.72 2.83
N ASP A 50 0.69 -24.31 1.64
CA ASP A 50 1.01 -25.70 1.30
C ASP A 50 2.43 -25.90 0.75
N GLN A 51 3.03 -24.86 0.16
CA GLN A 51 4.37 -24.88 -0.40
C GLN A 51 5.07 -23.56 -0.08
N GLU A 52 5.99 -23.60 0.89
CA GLU A 52 6.69 -22.41 1.43
C GLU A 52 7.39 -21.55 0.35
N SER A 53 7.71 -22.13 -0.81
CA SER A 53 8.42 -21.46 -1.91
C SER A 53 7.52 -21.01 -3.07
N SER A 54 6.20 -21.20 -3.00
CA SER A 54 5.29 -20.80 -4.08
C SER A 54 4.42 -19.59 -3.72
N PHE A 55 4.39 -18.61 -4.63
CA PHE A 55 3.51 -17.46 -4.55
C PHE A 55 2.38 -17.60 -5.59
N LEU A 56 1.16 -17.28 -5.17
CA LEU A 56 0.06 -17.00 -6.08
C LEU A 56 0.03 -15.49 -6.33
N TYR A 57 0.07 -15.07 -7.59
CA TYR A 57 -0.03 -13.65 -7.95
C TYR A 57 -1.48 -13.30 -8.25
N GLN A 58 -2.05 -12.40 -7.46
CA GLN A 58 -3.41 -11.89 -7.68
C GLN A 58 -3.35 -10.53 -8.39
N HIS A 59 -4.18 -10.33 -9.42
CA HIS A 59 -4.24 -9.05 -10.12
C HIS A 59 -4.89 -7.97 -9.23
N GLY A 60 -4.23 -6.83 -9.11
CA GLY A 60 -4.68 -5.68 -8.32
C GLY A 60 -4.75 -5.95 -6.82
N TYR A 61 -4.93 -4.88 -6.04
CA TYR A 61 -5.08 -4.96 -4.58
C TYR A 61 -6.48 -4.51 -4.15
N LEU A 62 -7.00 -5.07 -3.05
CA LEU A 62 -8.29 -4.67 -2.49
C LEU A 62 -8.24 -3.23 -1.99
N VAL A 63 -9.30 -2.44 -2.25
CA VAL A 63 -9.43 -1.08 -1.70
C VAL A 63 -9.29 -1.09 -0.17
N GLY A 64 -9.80 -2.13 0.49
CA GLY A 64 -9.76 -2.26 1.92
C GLY A 64 -10.29 -3.61 2.38
N LEU A 65 -10.49 -3.76 3.68
CA LEU A 65 -10.90 -4.98 4.34
C LEU A 65 -11.97 -4.65 5.39
N LYS A 66 -12.82 -5.61 5.70
CA LYS A 66 -13.60 -5.59 6.94
C LYS A 66 -12.86 -6.35 8.03
N GLY A 67 -12.96 -5.85 9.26
CA GLY A 67 -12.30 -6.47 10.40
C GLY A 67 -12.97 -6.10 11.71
N ILE A 68 -12.60 -6.82 12.77
CA ILE A 68 -13.13 -6.62 14.11
C ILE A 68 -11.92 -6.43 15.04
N TYR A 69 -11.97 -5.42 15.91
CA TYR A 69 -10.94 -5.27 16.93
C TYR A 69 -11.02 -6.40 17.97
N ALA A 70 -9.86 -6.81 18.50
CA ALA A 70 -9.81 -7.78 19.57
C ALA A 70 -10.69 -7.35 20.75
N GLY A 71 -11.66 -8.19 21.12
CA GLY A 71 -12.60 -7.92 22.20
C GLY A 71 -13.83 -7.10 21.82
N SER A 72 -13.96 -6.65 20.58
CA SER A 72 -15.18 -6.04 20.05
C SER A 72 -16.02 -7.05 19.26
N LYS A 73 -17.32 -6.79 19.11
CA LYS A 73 -18.20 -7.46 18.15
C LYS A 73 -18.54 -6.59 16.94
N ASP A 74 -18.10 -5.33 16.96
CA ASP A 74 -18.44 -4.37 15.92
C ASP A 74 -17.49 -4.54 14.73
N GLU A 75 -18.06 -4.91 13.58
CA GLU A 75 -17.36 -4.91 12.31
C GLU A 75 -17.05 -3.48 11.87
N LYS A 76 -15.79 -3.25 11.48
CA LYS A 76 -15.27 -1.97 11.01
C LYS A 76 -14.67 -2.13 9.61
N TYR A 77 -14.63 -1.02 8.89
CA TYR A 77 -14.08 -0.94 7.54
C TYR A 77 -12.72 -0.26 7.60
N PHE A 78 -11.74 -0.89 6.99
CA PHE A 78 -10.36 -0.42 6.94
C PHE A 78 -9.92 -0.25 5.49
N ILE A 79 -9.25 0.85 5.18
CA ILE A 79 -8.75 1.13 3.82
C ILE A 79 -7.27 0.81 3.70
N ASN A 80 -6.84 0.28 2.56
CA ASN A 80 -5.42 0.15 2.22
C ASN A 80 -4.91 1.49 1.67
N ASN A 81 -4.25 2.26 2.52
CA ASN A 81 -3.79 3.62 2.21
C ASN A 81 -2.26 3.75 2.10
N HIS A 82 -1.49 2.69 2.41
CA HIS A 82 -0.07 2.63 2.13
C HIS A 82 0.24 1.49 1.15
N LEU A 83 0.97 1.78 0.07
CA LEU A 83 1.32 0.81 -0.98
C LEU A 83 2.83 0.65 -1.07
N ALA A 84 3.36 -0.52 -0.73
CA ALA A 84 4.77 -0.83 -0.96
C ALA A 84 4.93 -1.53 -2.31
N PHE A 85 5.47 -0.81 -3.30
CA PHE A 85 5.69 -1.32 -4.65
C PHE A 85 7.07 -1.96 -4.79
N THR A 86 7.13 -3.07 -5.52
CA THR A 86 8.39 -3.70 -5.94
C THR A 86 8.39 -3.81 -7.47
N VAL A 87 9.34 -3.11 -8.10
CA VAL A 87 9.56 -3.15 -9.54
C VAL A 87 10.72 -4.10 -9.82
N LYS A 88 10.40 -5.26 -10.38
CA LYS A 88 11.39 -6.27 -10.76
C LYS A 88 11.91 -5.97 -12.16
N TYR A 89 13.22 -6.04 -12.34
CA TYR A 89 13.84 -5.79 -13.63
C TYR A 89 14.97 -6.77 -13.92
N HIS A 90 15.14 -7.09 -15.20
CA HIS A 90 16.32 -7.77 -15.71
C HIS A 90 17.31 -6.72 -16.23
N LYS A 91 18.59 -6.88 -15.89
CA LYS A 91 19.66 -5.97 -16.31
C LYS A 91 20.56 -6.66 -17.32
N ASP A 92 20.68 -6.08 -18.51
CA ASP A 92 21.68 -6.51 -19.49
C ASP A 92 23.04 -5.92 -19.13
N LEU A 93 24.01 -6.79 -18.87
CA LEU A 93 25.37 -6.40 -18.47
C LEU A 93 26.22 -5.88 -19.63
N GLN A 94 25.87 -6.19 -20.88
CA GLN A 94 26.62 -5.77 -22.07
C GLN A 94 26.22 -4.35 -22.50
N THR A 95 24.93 -4.03 -22.38
CA THR A 95 24.36 -2.75 -22.83
C THR A 95 24.06 -1.77 -21.69
N ASP A 96 24.20 -2.21 -20.43
CA ASP A 96 23.75 -1.52 -19.21
C ASP A 96 22.24 -1.15 -19.21
N SER A 97 21.47 -1.73 -20.14
CA SER A 97 20.03 -1.52 -20.24
C SER A 97 19.28 -2.35 -19.19
N ALA A 98 18.05 -1.93 -18.88
CA ALA A 98 17.19 -2.63 -17.95
C ALA A 98 15.77 -2.75 -18.51
N ARG A 99 15.17 -3.93 -18.35
CA ARG A 99 13.80 -4.22 -18.74
C ARG A 99 12.98 -4.57 -17.52
N ILE A 100 11.83 -3.94 -17.36
CA ILE A 100 10.89 -4.28 -16.28
C ILE A 100 10.25 -5.63 -16.61
N VAL A 101 10.21 -6.52 -15.63
CA VAL A 101 9.67 -7.88 -15.77
C VAL A 101 8.68 -8.25 -14.66
N GLY A 102 8.50 -7.40 -13.64
CA GLY A 102 7.47 -7.58 -12.64
C GLY A 102 7.07 -6.27 -11.98
N PHE A 103 5.78 -6.16 -11.65
CA PHE A 103 5.22 -5.02 -10.94
C PHE A 103 4.34 -5.52 -9.80
N GLU A 104 4.89 -5.51 -8.59
CA GLU A 104 4.28 -6.09 -7.40
C GLU A 104 3.88 -5.00 -6.41
N VAL A 105 2.85 -5.25 -5.61
CA VAL A 105 2.45 -4.38 -4.50
C VAL A 105 2.12 -5.19 -3.27
N LYS A 106 2.52 -4.68 -2.11
CA LYS A 106 2.00 -5.07 -0.82
C LYS A 106 1.17 -3.92 -0.23
N PRO A 107 -0.16 -4.07 -0.14
CA PRO A 107 -1.02 -3.05 0.43
C PRO A 107 -1.03 -3.14 1.96
N PHE A 108 -1.11 -1.99 2.62
CA PHE A 108 -1.26 -1.89 4.06
C PHE A 108 -2.36 -0.89 4.44
N SER A 109 -3.10 -1.22 5.50
CA SER A 109 -3.96 -0.27 6.19
C SER A 109 -3.21 0.28 7.39
N VAL A 110 -2.96 1.58 7.40
CA VAL A 110 -2.19 2.24 8.46
C VAL A 110 -2.77 3.61 8.77
N LYS A 111 -3.14 3.81 10.02
CA LYS A 111 -3.51 5.11 10.56
C LYS A 111 -2.23 5.91 10.77
N HIS A 112 -1.86 6.72 9.78
CA HIS A 112 -0.67 7.54 9.87
C HIS A 112 -0.79 8.59 10.98
N GLU A 113 0.33 8.78 11.69
CA GLU A 113 0.47 9.78 12.74
C GLU A 113 1.62 10.71 12.39
N TYR A 114 1.56 11.95 12.89
CA TYR A 114 2.55 12.99 12.70
C TYR A 114 2.48 13.98 13.85
N GLU A 115 3.57 14.71 14.07
CA GLU A 115 3.64 15.73 15.11
C GLU A 115 3.23 17.11 14.56
N GLY A 116 2.48 17.87 15.37
CA GLY A 116 2.11 19.24 15.06
C GLY A 116 0.95 19.37 14.06
N THR A 117 0.96 20.47 13.29
CA THR A 117 -0.08 20.78 12.30
C THR A 117 0.37 20.36 10.90
N TRP A 118 -0.59 19.84 10.12
CA TRP A 118 -0.33 19.44 8.75
C TRP A 118 0.15 20.61 7.88
N ASN A 119 1.26 20.41 7.16
CA ASN A 119 1.83 21.33 6.19
C ASN A 119 2.64 20.55 5.14
N ASP A 120 3.17 21.24 4.13
CA ASP A 120 3.90 20.61 3.01
C ASP A 120 5.21 19.93 3.42
N LYS A 121 5.70 20.19 4.64
CA LYS A 121 6.90 19.57 5.22
C LYS A 121 6.57 18.56 6.32
N THR A 122 5.30 18.18 6.47
CA THR A 122 4.89 17.20 7.47
C THR A 122 5.61 15.88 7.24
N ARG A 123 6.17 15.34 8.32
CA ARG A 123 6.81 14.03 8.36
C ARG A 123 5.96 13.10 9.21
N LEU A 124 5.73 11.90 8.68
CA LEU A 124 4.96 10.88 9.39
C LEU A 124 5.87 10.19 10.42
N THR A 125 5.29 9.75 11.52
CA THR A 125 5.98 8.98 12.55
C THR A 125 5.79 7.47 12.36
N THR A 126 4.76 7.05 11.63
CA THR A 126 4.45 5.65 11.32
C THR A 126 5.26 5.09 10.17
N CYS A 127 5.72 5.94 9.25
CA CYS A 127 6.78 5.62 8.30
C CYS A 127 7.74 6.81 8.19
N ASP A 128 9.04 6.54 8.16
CA ASP A 128 10.06 7.59 8.09
C ASP A 128 11.34 7.10 7.39
N PRO A 129 11.73 7.72 6.26
CA PRO A 129 13.00 7.51 5.58
C PRO A 129 14.22 7.61 6.48
N HIS A 130 14.26 8.61 7.35
CA HIS A 130 15.46 8.97 8.11
C HIS A 130 15.66 8.04 9.30
N ALA A 131 14.56 7.64 9.95
CA ALA A 131 14.57 6.63 11.01
C ALA A 131 14.57 5.19 10.48
N LYS A 132 14.58 4.99 9.16
CA LYS A 132 14.45 3.68 8.49
C LYS A 132 13.21 2.89 8.95
N ARG A 133 12.11 3.59 9.17
CA ARG A 133 10.86 3.00 9.64
C ARG A 133 9.93 2.76 8.46
N THR A 134 9.69 1.48 8.16
CA THR A 134 8.73 1.02 7.15
C THR A 134 7.38 0.71 7.78
N VAL A 135 6.30 0.81 7.01
CA VAL A 135 4.99 0.34 7.47
C VAL A 135 5.01 -1.19 7.62
N THR A 136 4.43 -1.68 8.71
CA THR A 136 4.29 -3.11 8.98
C THR A 136 2.85 -3.44 9.38
N ASN A 137 2.50 -4.72 9.44
CA ASN A 137 1.19 -5.19 9.89
C ASN A 137 0.92 -4.94 11.39
N SER A 138 1.90 -4.42 12.14
CA SER A 138 1.77 -4.09 13.55
C SER A 138 1.21 -2.69 13.79
N GLU A 139 1.16 -1.85 12.76
CA GLU A 139 0.61 -0.50 12.87
C GLU A 139 -0.92 -0.53 13.02
N SER A 140 -1.47 0.48 13.69
CA SER A 140 -2.94 0.58 13.84
C SER A 140 -3.59 0.77 12.47
N PRO A 141 -4.64 0.03 12.11
CA PRO A 141 -5.25 0.13 10.79
C PRO A 141 -6.06 1.43 10.63
N GLN A 142 -6.20 1.89 9.38
CA GLN A 142 -6.94 3.12 9.05
C GLN A 142 -8.42 2.84 8.86
N GLU A 143 -9.23 3.21 9.85
CA GLU A 143 -10.69 3.16 9.76
C GLU A 143 -11.25 4.16 8.74
N VAL A 144 -12.33 3.75 8.07
CA VAL A 144 -13.11 4.58 7.15
C VAL A 144 -14.36 5.07 7.87
N GLU A 145 -14.37 6.33 8.32
CA GLU A 145 -15.53 6.98 8.93
C GLU A 145 -15.66 8.45 8.52
N ASP A 146 -16.85 9.02 8.70
CA ASP A 146 -17.10 10.45 8.45
C ASP A 146 -16.13 11.33 9.24
N LYS A 147 -15.59 12.36 8.59
CA LYS A 147 -14.61 13.32 9.13
C LYS A 147 -13.26 12.72 9.54
N LYS A 148 -13.00 11.44 9.25
CA LYS A 148 -11.66 10.86 9.44
C LYS A 148 -10.73 11.36 8.36
N GLU A 149 -9.50 11.62 8.78
CA GLU A 149 -8.38 11.89 7.91
C GLU A 149 -7.78 10.57 7.42
N ILE A 150 -7.46 10.52 6.13
CA ILE A 150 -6.68 9.46 5.51
C ILE A 150 -5.51 10.12 4.79
N ILE A 151 -4.31 9.62 5.06
CA ILE A 151 -3.09 10.00 4.35
C ILE A 151 -2.70 8.81 3.48
N PHE A 152 -2.56 9.05 2.18
CA PHE A 152 -2.10 8.03 1.25
C PHE A 152 -0.60 8.14 1.07
N THR A 153 0.08 7.01 1.20
CA THR A 153 1.53 6.93 1.07
C THR A 153 1.96 5.74 0.23
N TYR A 154 3.20 5.76 -0.25
CA TYR A 154 3.76 4.62 -0.96
C TYR A 154 5.28 4.53 -0.82
N ASP A 155 5.77 3.31 -0.98
CA ASP A 155 7.19 2.96 -1.10
C ASP A 155 7.45 2.42 -2.51
N VAL A 156 8.66 2.58 -3.01
CA VAL A 156 9.12 1.99 -4.28
C VAL A 156 10.47 1.35 -4.07
N GLU A 157 10.56 0.05 -4.30
CA GLU A 157 11.80 -0.70 -4.33
C GLU A 157 12.04 -1.30 -5.71
N PHE A 158 13.33 -1.47 -6.07
CA PHE A 158 13.75 -2.06 -7.32
C PHE A 158 14.56 -3.32 -7.05
N GLU A 159 14.12 -4.45 -7.61
CA GLU A 159 14.76 -5.75 -7.42
C GLU A 159 15.30 -6.27 -8.76
N THR A 160 16.57 -6.68 -8.78
CA THR A 160 17.15 -7.31 -9.97
C THR A 160 16.84 -8.79 -9.95
N VAL A 161 16.28 -9.32 -11.03
CA VAL A 161 16.15 -10.76 -11.25
C VAL A 161 17.25 -11.23 -12.18
N THR A 162 18.07 -12.16 -11.67
CA THR A 162 19.16 -12.84 -12.37
C THR A 162 18.65 -13.83 -13.39
#